data_AF-A0A9P4R1M6-F1
#
_entry.id   AF-A0A9P4R1M6-F1
#
_cell.length_a   1.000
_cell.length_b   1.000
_cell.length_c   1.000
_cell.angle_alpha   90.00
_cell.angle_beta   90.00
_cell.angle_gamma   90.00
#
_symmetry.space_group_name_H-M   'P 1'
#
loop_
_entity.id
_entity.type
_entity.pdbx_description
1 polymer ?
#
loop_
_entity_poly.entity_id
_entity_poly.type
_entity_poly.pdbx_seq_one_letter_code
_entity_poly.pdbx_strand_id
1 'polypeptide(L)'
;MFKRLFGEHGAKNVVTLFHKPSSQASTRVLTILKQANAQAVSHATEDQASSHDPQNNAERTEFELDVTEAPPTSDQLKNIIEYLGGANSGAAGKIVSGASSESDAIRKLKENAESFQRPLVVDWNQGKAFAGEDESEIMKLIRSIPKETDKA
;
A
#
# COMPACT_ATOMS: atom_id res chain seq x y z
N MET A 1 31.36 -15.58 23.98
CA MET A 1 31.08 -14.16 23.72
C MET A 1 31.02 -13.97 22.21
N PHE A 2 29.84 -14.15 21.61
CA PHE A 2 29.61 -13.91 20.18
C PHE A 2 28.55 -12.83 20.05
N LYS A 3 28.96 -11.73 19.43
CA LYS A 3 28.24 -10.47 19.27
C LYS A 3 27.21 -10.67 18.15
N ARG A 4 25.92 -10.56 18.48
CA ARG A 4 24.83 -10.53 17.49
C ARG A 4 25.00 -9.24 16.66
N LEU A 5 25.59 -9.40 15.47
CA LEU A 5 25.68 -8.38 14.43
C LEU A 5 24.52 -8.57 13.46
N PHE A 6 23.31 -8.26 13.88
CA PHE A 6 22.21 -7.95 12.98
C PHE A 6 21.43 -6.84 13.67
N GLY A 7 21.74 -5.60 13.30
CA GLY A 7 20.80 -4.51 13.49
C GLY A 7 19.63 -4.81 12.56
N GLU A 8 18.51 -5.23 13.13
CA GLU A 8 17.23 -5.29 12.43
C GLU A 8 16.89 -3.86 12.01
N HIS A 9 17.21 -3.47 10.77
CA HIS A 9 16.47 -2.40 10.13
C HIS A 9 15.00 -2.83 10.17
N GLY A 10 14.14 -2.03 10.79
CA GLY A 10 12.72 -2.34 10.89
C GLY A 10 12.16 -2.70 9.52
N ALA A 11 11.22 -3.65 9.48
CA ALA A 11 10.55 -4.01 8.24
C ALA A 11 9.94 -2.73 7.63
N LYS A 12 10.49 -2.28 6.51
CA LYS A 12 10.01 -1.05 5.84
C LYS A 12 8.53 -1.20 5.53
N ASN A 13 7.74 -0.18 5.84
CA ASN A 13 6.35 -0.10 5.44
C ASN A 13 6.28 0.02 3.91
N VAL A 14 5.94 -1.05 3.18
CA VAL A 14 5.83 -1.00 1.71
C VAL A 14 4.38 -0.80 1.31
N VAL A 15 4.12 0.26 0.55
CA VAL A 15 2.84 0.53 -0.10
C VAL A 15 3.01 0.34 -1.61
N THR A 16 2.33 -0.65 -2.17
CA THR A 16 2.30 -0.89 -3.62
C THR A 16 1.07 -0.27 -4.25
N LEU A 17 1.26 0.52 -5.30
CA LEU A 17 0.22 0.93 -6.24
C LEU A 17 0.27 0.05 -7.48
N PHE A 18 -0.81 -0.69 -7.74
CA PHE A 18 -1.06 -1.28 -9.04
C PHE A 18 -1.65 -0.22 -9.98
N HIS A 19 -0.79 0.30 -10.85
CA HIS A 19 -1.04 1.44 -11.70
C HIS A 19 -1.48 1.03 -13.11
N LYS A 20 -2.29 1.88 -13.75
CA LYS A 20 -2.63 1.81 -15.17
C LYS A 20 -2.45 3.21 -15.78
N PRO A 21 -1.40 3.48 -16.56
CA PRO A 21 -1.12 4.83 -17.08
C PRO A 21 -2.23 5.41 -17.94
N SER A 22 -2.97 4.56 -18.64
CA SER A 22 -4.13 4.97 -19.43
C SER A 22 -5.37 5.32 -18.60
N SER A 23 -5.34 5.13 -17.28
CA SER A 23 -6.40 5.49 -16.34
C SER A 23 -6.09 6.82 -15.64
N GLN A 24 -6.97 7.80 -15.84
CA GLN A 24 -6.88 9.09 -15.13
C GLN A 24 -6.96 8.89 -13.62
N ALA A 25 -7.83 7.98 -13.17
CA ALA A 25 -7.94 7.59 -11.76
C ALA A 25 -6.61 7.08 -11.21
N SER A 26 -5.95 6.15 -11.91
CA SER A 26 -4.63 5.64 -11.48
C SER A 26 -3.55 6.73 -11.47
N THR A 27 -3.62 7.71 -12.36
CA THR A 27 -2.68 8.84 -12.39
C THR A 27 -2.88 9.76 -11.19
N ARG A 28 -4.13 10.05 -10.80
CA ARG A 28 -4.43 10.84 -9.60
C ARG A 28 -3.90 10.17 -8.34
N VAL A 29 -4.20 8.88 -8.17
CA VAL A 29 -3.73 8.09 -7.01
C VAL A 29 -2.21 8.08 -6.93
N LEU A 30 -1.52 7.90 -8.07
CA LEU A 30 -0.05 7.97 -8.12
C LEU A 30 0.48 9.33 -7.63
N THR A 31 -0.13 10.44 -8.05
CA THR A 31 0.26 11.77 -7.60
C THR A 31 0.06 11.95 -6.10
N ILE A 32 -1.09 11.53 -5.56
CA ILE A 32 -1.39 11.61 -4.12
C ILE A 32 -0.35 10.83 -3.32
N LEU A 33 -0.07 9.59 -3.71
CA LEU A 33 0.90 8.73 -3.00
C LEU A 33 2.32 9.29 -3.07
N LYS A 34 2.74 9.85 -4.22
CA LYS A 34 4.05 10.51 -4.36
C LYS A 34 4.16 11.75 -3.46
N GLN A 35 3.11 12.56 -3.39
CA GLN A 35 3.08 13.74 -2.54
C GLN A 35 3.16 13.36 -1.05
N ALA A 36 2.36 12.37 -0.63
CA ALA A 36 2.40 11.87 0.74
C ALA A 36 3.78 11.29 1.11
N ASN A 37 4.39 10.52 0.20
CA ASN A 37 5.73 9.96 0.40
C ASN A 37 6.80 11.06 0.52
N ALA A 38 6.79 12.06 -0.37
CA ALA A 38 7.75 13.16 -0.34
C ALA A 38 7.63 14.04 0.92
N GLN A 39 6.40 14.24 1.41
CA GLN A 39 6.13 14.96 2.66
C GLN A 39 6.69 14.22 3.87
N ALA A 40 6.61 12.88 3.88
CA ALA A 40 7.19 12.07 4.95
C ALA A 40 8.72 12.18 5.01
N VAL A 41 9.39 12.15 3.85
CA VAL A 41 10.88 12.21 3.77
C VAL A 41 11.42 13.61 4.05
N SER A 42 10.79 14.68 3.52
CA SER A 42 11.33 16.05 3.64
C SER A 42 11.35 16.52 5.10
N HIS A 43 10.27 16.25 5.85
CA HIS A 43 10.19 16.64 7.25
C HIS A 43 11.06 15.78 8.19
N ALA A 44 11.52 14.60 7.76
CA ALA A 44 12.52 13.83 8.51
C ALA A 44 13.87 14.54 8.59
N THR A 45 14.21 15.40 7.60
CA THR A 45 15.50 16.11 7.55
C THR A 45 15.52 17.45 8.30
N GLU A 46 14.38 18.14 8.39
CA GLU A 46 14.28 19.45 9.08
C GLU A 46 14.15 19.33 10.60
N ASP A 47 13.45 18.30 11.10
CA ASP A 47 13.14 18.15 12.54
C ASP A 47 14.29 17.52 13.36
N GLN A 48 15.38 17.10 12.69
CA GLN A 48 16.61 16.65 13.35
C GLN A 48 17.53 17.81 13.78
N ALA A 49 17.21 19.06 13.38
CA ALA A 49 18.03 20.24 13.68
C ALA A 49 17.42 21.17 14.75
N SER A 50 16.16 20.98 15.16
CA SER A 50 15.48 21.90 16.08
C SER A 50 14.77 21.14 17.20
N SER A 51 15.28 21.29 18.43
CA SER A 51 14.67 20.71 19.64
C SER A 51 13.36 21.42 20.02
N HIS A 52 12.38 20.62 20.49
CA HIS A 52 11.17 20.96 21.26
C HIS A 52 9.99 21.65 20.53
N ASP A 53 8.99 20.85 20.13
CA ASP A 53 7.57 21.17 20.34
C ASP A 53 6.68 19.90 20.18
N PRO A 54 5.85 19.48 21.15
CA PRO A 54 5.03 18.26 21.04
C PRO A 54 3.72 18.45 20.25
N GLN A 55 3.45 19.63 19.68
CA GLN A 55 2.10 19.99 19.23
C GLN A 55 1.84 19.90 17.71
N ASN A 56 2.80 19.45 16.88
CA ASN A 56 2.57 19.22 15.45
C ASN A 56 2.72 17.73 15.08
N ASN A 57 1.96 16.89 15.79
CA ASN A 57 1.81 15.46 15.49
C ASN A 57 0.77 15.25 14.39
N ALA A 58 0.92 15.94 13.25
CA ALA A 58 0.24 15.53 12.03
C ALA A 58 0.82 14.17 11.65
N GLU A 59 0.07 13.10 11.96
CA GLU A 59 0.27 11.68 11.63
C GLU A 59 1.36 11.43 10.56
N ARG A 60 2.62 11.49 11.00
CA ARG A 60 3.80 11.37 10.12
C ARG A 60 4.01 9.90 9.85
N THR A 61 3.92 9.50 8.59
CA THR A 61 4.11 8.11 8.20
C THR A 61 5.17 8.01 7.12
N GLU A 62 6.29 7.37 7.46
CA GLU A 62 7.27 6.94 6.47
C GLU A 62 6.88 5.58 5.88
N PHE A 63 6.87 5.50 4.55
CA PHE A 63 6.66 4.28 3.79
C PHE A 63 7.45 4.32 2.48
N GLU A 64 7.75 3.15 1.93
CA GLU A 64 8.33 2.99 0.61
C GLU A 64 7.17 2.84 -0.40
N LEU A 65 7.13 3.73 -1.40
CA LEU A 65 6.14 3.65 -2.48
C LEU A 65 6.69 2.80 -3.62
N ASP A 66 6.08 1.63 -3.82
CA ASP A 66 6.29 0.78 -4.99
C ASP A 66 5.16 1.01 -6.01
N VAL A 67 5.51 1.11 -7.29
CA VAL A 67 4.56 1.35 -8.37
C VAL A 67 4.78 0.32 -9.46
N THR A 68 3.75 -0.46 -9.74
CA THR A 68 3.82 -1.52 -10.74
C THR A 68 2.64 -1.46 -11.70
N GLU A 69 2.91 -1.68 -12.97
CA GLU A 69 1.89 -1.84 -14.01
C GLU A 69 1.56 -3.30 -14.28
N ALA A 70 2.37 -4.23 -13.77
CA ALA A 70 2.13 -5.65 -13.89
C ALA A 70 0.95 -6.07 -12.99
N PRO A 71 0.15 -7.08 -13.39
CA PRO A 71 -0.83 -7.67 -12.48
C PRO A 71 -0.13 -8.31 -11.26
N PRO A 72 -0.82 -8.47 -10.12
CA PRO A 72 -0.27 -9.19 -8.97
C PRO A 72 0.04 -10.65 -9.32
N THR A 73 1.02 -11.23 -8.62
CA THR A 73 1.21 -12.68 -8.63
C THR A 73 0.01 -13.39 -8.00
N SER A 74 -0.11 -14.70 -8.19
CA SER A 74 -1.22 -15.47 -7.61
C SER A 74 -1.29 -15.35 -6.08
N ASP A 75 -0.14 -15.35 -5.39
CA ASP A 75 -0.12 -15.25 -3.92
C ASP A 75 -0.39 -13.81 -3.44
N GLN A 76 0.11 -12.80 -4.18
CA GLN A 76 -0.26 -11.41 -3.93
C GLN A 76 -1.77 -11.21 -4.08
N LEU A 77 -2.39 -11.78 -5.12
CA LEU A 77 -3.83 -11.66 -5.34
C LEU A 77 -4.63 -12.25 -4.18
N LYS A 78 -4.23 -13.42 -3.66
CA LYS A 78 -4.87 -14.03 -2.48
C LYS A 78 -4.80 -13.11 -1.27
N ASN A 79 -3.61 -12.62 -0.96
CA ASN A 79 -3.42 -11.71 0.17
C ASN A 79 -4.28 -10.45 0.03
N ILE A 80 -4.37 -9.87 -1.17
CA ILE A 80 -5.22 -8.69 -1.43
C ILE A 80 -6.70 -9.01 -1.19
N ILE A 81 -7.19 -10.18 -1.63
CA ILE A 81 -8.57 -10.62 -1.37
C ILE A 81 -8.83 -10.72 0.13
N GLU A 82 -7.90 -11.30 0.89
CA GLU A 82 -7.99 -11.39 2.35
C GLU A 82 -8.01 -10.01 3.01
N TYR A 83 -7.14 -9.08 2.58
CA TYR A 83 -7.12 -7.71 3.09
C TYR A 83 -8.40 -6.92 2.80
N LEU A 84 -9.16 -7.33 1.78
CA LEU A 84 -10.45 -6.75 1.42
C LEU A 84 -11.64 -7.45 2.11
N GLY A 85 -11.40 -8.34 3.08
CA GLY A 85 -12.43 -9.04 3.85
C GLY A 85 -12.64 -10.50 3.45
N GLY A 86 -11.72 -11.08 2.68
CA GLY A 86 -11.69 -12.50 2.32
C GLY A 86 -12.76 -12.92 1.31
N ALA A 87 -12.84 -14.22 1.05
CA ALA A 87 -13.67 -14.80 -0.02
C ALA A 87 -15.17 -14.43 0.03
N ASN A 88 -15.73 -14.23 1.22
CA ASN A 88 -17.16 -13.96 1.41
C ASN A 88 -17.55 -12.48 1.21
N SER A 89 -16.58 -11.58 1.05
CA SER A 89 -16.80 -10.14 0.91
C SER A 89 -17.16 -9.69 -0.52
N GLY A 90 -17.07 -10.60 -1.50
CA GLY A 90 -17.13 -10.24 -2.92
C GLY A 90 -15.86 -9.55 -3.45
N ALA A 91 -14.77 -9.49 -2.66
CA ALA A 91 -13.51 -8.86 -3.03
C ALA A 91 -12.94 -9.39 -4.36
N ALA A 92 -13.06 -10.70 -4.63
CA ALA A 92 -12.60 -11.32 -5.87
C ALA A 92 -13.18 -10.62 -7.11
N GLY A 93 -14.50 -10.41 -7.14
CA GLY A 93 -15.18 -9.72 -8.26
C GLY A 93 -14.92 -8.22 -8.30
N LYS A 94 -14.62 -7.60 -7.14
CA LYS A 94 -14.26 -6.18 -7.04
C LYS A 94 -12.91 -5.89 -7.68
N ILE A 95 -11.94 -6.80 -7.57
CA ILE A 95 -10.57 -6.59 -8.05
C ILE A 95 -10.25 -7.36 -9.35
N VAL A 96 -11.01 -8.40 -9.69
CA VAL A 96 -10.92 -9.10 -10.98
C VAL A 96 -12.31 -9.18 -11.61
N SER A 97 -12.47 -8.54 -12.77
CA SER A 97 -13.76 -8.47 -13.47
C SER A 97 -14.33 -9.86 -13.76
N GLY A 98 -15.57 -10.07 -13.33
CA GLY A 98 -16.32 -11.29 -13.57
C GLY A 98 -15.85 -12.50 -12.76
N ALA A 99 -14.99 -12.33 -11.76
CA ALA A 99 -14.62 -13.38 -10.83
C ALA A 99 -15.69 -13.56 -9.73
N SER A 100 -16.04 -14.81 -9.43
CA SER A 100 -16.98 -15.14 -8.35
C SER A 100 -16.31 -15.71 -7.10
N SER A 101 -15.05 -16.11 -7.20
CA SER A 101 -14.27 -16.72 -6.12
C SER A 101 -12.79 -16.40 -6.30
N GLU A 102 -11.99 -16.65 -5.26
CA GLU A 102 -10.52 -16.52 -5.33
C GLU A 102 -9.93 -17.37 -6.46
N SER A 103 -10.30 -18.65 -6.56
CA SER A 103 -9.78 -19.54 -7.59
C SER A 103 -10.14 -19.07 -8.99
N ASP A 104 -11.36 -18.55 -9.18
CA ASP A 104 -11.80 -17.98 -10.46
C ASP A 104 -11.07 -16.66 -10.77
N ALA A 105 -10.82 -15.81 -9.77
CA ALA A 105 -10.02 -14.60 -9.92
C ALA A 105 -8.59 -14.92 -10.37
N ILE A 106 -7.93 -15.90 -9.73
CA ILE A 106 -6.59 -16.36 -10.11
C ILE A 106 -6.57 -16.87 -11.55
N ARG A 107 -7.56 -17.70 -11.93
CA ARG A 107 -7.66 -18.25 -13.28
C ARG A 107 -7.84 -17.13 -14.32
N LYS A 108 -8.80 -16.22 -14.10
CA LYS A 108 -9.08 -15.09 -15.00
C LYS A 108 -7.91 -14.13 -15.13
N LEU A 109 -7.19 -13.87 -14.04
CA LEU A 109 -6.02 -13.00 -14.07
C LEU A 109 -4.89 -13.59 -14.92
N LYS A 110 -4.69 -14.91 -14.85
CA LYS A 110 -3.72 -15.63 -15.70
C LYS A 110 -4.12 -15.64 -17.17
N GLU A 111 -5.42 -15.77 -17.45
CA GLU A 111 -5.95 -15.74 -18.81
C GLU A 111 -5.91 -14.33 -19.42
N ASN A 112 -6.19 -13.30 -18.62
CA ASN A 112 -6.22 -11.91 -19.06
C ASN A 112 -5.83 -10.97 -17.92
N ALA A 113 -4.61 -10.42 -17.99
CA ALA A 113 -4.11 -9.42 -17.04
C ALA A 113 -5.00 -8.16 -16.95
N GLU A 114 -5.70 -7.81 -18.04
CA GLU A 114 -6.58 -6.64 -18.07
C GLU A 114 -7.90 -6.84 -17.31
N SER A 115 -8.19 -8.07 -16.87
CA SER A 115 -9.31 -8.31 -15.95
C SER A 115 -9.09 -7.69 -14.57
N PHE A 116 -7.83 -7.44 -14.19
CA PHE A 116 -7.47 -6.79 -12.93
C PHE A 116 -7.86 -5.32 -12.90
N GLN A 117 -8.68 -4.96 -11.92
CA GLN A 117 -9.19 -3.61 -11.73
C GLN A 117 -8.11 -2.73 -11.10
N ARG A 118 -7.85 -1.59 -11.75
CA ARG A 118 -6.85 -0.60 -11.33
C ARG A 118 -7.48 0.79 -11.33
N PRO A 119 -7.09 1.69 -10.40
CA PRO A 119 -6.02 1.52 -9.42
C PRO A 119 -6.38 0.65 -8.22
N LEU A 120 -5.36 0.02 -7.63
CA LEU A 120 -5.45 -0.69 -6.36
C LEU A 120 -4.20 -0.39 -5.53
N VAL A 121 -4.40 0.05 -4.28
CA VAL A 121 -3.35 0.38 -3.32
C VAL A 121 -3.29 -0.72 -2.27
N VAL A 122 -2.09 -1.21 -1.95
CA VAL A 122 -1.88 -2.25 -0.93
C VAL A 122 -0.82 -1.79 0.05
N ASP A 123 -1.13 -1.86 1.33
CA ASP A 123 -0.14 -1.80 2.40
C ASP A 123 0.11 -3.24 2.91
N TRP A 124 1.29 -3.75 2.56
CA TRP A 124 1.70 -5.11 2.90
C TRP A 124 2.04 -5.28 4.38
N ASN A 125 2.43 -4.21 5.06
CA ASN A 125 2.80 -4.27 6.47
C ASN A 125 1.56 -4.38 7.37
N GLN A 126 0.53 -3.59 7.09
CA GLN A 126 -0.72 -3.66 7.87
C GLN A 126 -1.72 -4.70 7.35
N GLY A 127 -1.49 -5.25 6.16
CA GLY A 127 -2.44 -6.14 5.52
C GLY A 127 -3.75 -5.43 5.16
N LYS A 128 -3.64 -4.24 4.56
CA LYS A 128 -4.78 -3.43 4.11
C LYS A 128 -4.69 -3.20 2.61
N ALA A 129 -5.83 -3.16 1.95
CA ALA A 129 -5.91 -2.81 0.55
C ALA A 129 -7.11 -1.90 0.28
N PHE A 130 -6.98 -1.04 -0.73
CA PHE A 130 -8.04 -0.18 -1.21
C PHE A 130 -8.10 -0.23 -2.73
N ALA A 131 -9.29 -0.51 -3.27
CA ALA A 131 -9.56 -0.56 -4.70
C ALA A 131 -10.42 0.65 -5.09
N GLY A 132 -9.90 1.51 -5.98
CA GLY A 132 -10.55 2.73 -6.43
C GLY A 132 -9.69 3.99 -6.25
N GLU A 133 -10.31 5.16 -6.44
CA GLU A 133 -9.65 6.47 -6.44
C GLU A 133 -10.09 7.43 -5.32
N ASP A 134 -10.85 6.94 -4.33
CA ASP A 134 -11.29 7.79 -3.20
C ASP A 134 -10.09 8.26 -2.38
N GLU A 135 -9.77 9.54 -2.50
CA GLU A 135 -8.66 10.18 -1.82
C GLU A 135 -8.77 10.07 -0.30
N SER A 136 -9.98 10.15 0.27
CA SER A 136 -10.15 10.08 1.73
C SER A 136 -9.81 8.69 2.25
N GLU A 137 -10.22 7.64 1.53
CA GLU A 137 -9.88 6.26 1.90
C GLU A 137 -8.40 5.95 1.71
N ILE A 138 -7.78 6.48 0.64
CA ILE A 138 -6.34 6.38 0.42
C ILE A 138 -5.57 7.06 1.56
N MET A 139 -5.95 8.29 1.92
CA MET A 139 -5.29 9.02 3.00
C MET A 139 -5.50 8.37 4.37
N LYS A 140 -6.66 7.75 4.63
CA LYS A 140 -6.88 6.93 5.83
C LYS A 140 -5.94 5.73 5.88
N LEU A 141 -5.75 5.03 4.75
CA LEU A 141 -4.81 3.92 4.65
C LEU A 141 -3.38 4.40 4.98
N ILE A 142 -2.92 5.47 4.33
CA ILE A 142 -1.58 6.02 4.54
C ILE A 142 -1.34 6.49 5.98
N ARG A 143 -2.27 7.25 6.57
CA ARG A 143 -2.14 7.74 7.95
C ARG A 143 -2.17 6.63 9.00
N SER A 144 -2.74 5.47 8.67
CA SER A 144 -2.81 4.33 9.59
C SER A 144 -1.50 3.55 9.69
N ILE A 145 -0.54 3.78 8.79
CA ILE A 145 0.74 3.11 8.81
C ILE A 145 1.52 3.56 10.04
N PRO A 146 2.00 2.61 10.87
CA PRO A 146 2.68 2.94 12.10
C PRO A 146 4.00 3.66 11.81
N LYS A 147 4.31 4.65 12.66
CA LYS A 147 5.67 5.18 12.76
C LYS A 147 6.59 4.02 13.14
N GLU A 148 7.77 3.95 12.52
CA GLU A 148 8.80 3.00 12.93
C GLU A 148 9.11 3.31 14.41
N THR A 149 8.50 2.54 15.32
CA THR A 149 8.79 2.67 16.75
C THR A 149 10.15 2.06 16.95
N ASP A 150 11.15 2.92 17.17
CA ASP A 150 12.38 2.59 17.89
C ASP A 150 11.96 1.81 19.15
N LYS A 151 12.07 0.48 19.10
CA LYS A 151 11.89 -0.35 20.29
C LYS A 151 13.12 -0.12 21.15
N ALA A 152 12.94 0.69 22.20
CA ALA A 152 13.86 0.85 23.32
C ALA A 152 14.23 -0.49 23.98
#